data_AF-A0A225NBY8-F1
#
_entry.id   AF-A0A225NBY8-F1
#
_cell.length_a   1.000
_cell.length_b   1.000
_cell.length_c   1.000
_cell.angle_alpha   90.00
_cell.angle_beta   90.00
_cell.angle_gamma   90.00
#
_symmetry.space_group_name_H-M   'P 1'
#
loop_
_entity.id
_entity.type
_entity.pdbx_description
1 polymer ?
#
loop_
_entity_poly.entity_id
_entity_poly.type
_entity_poly.pdbx_seq_one_letter_code
_entity_poly.pdbx_strand_id
1 'polypeptide(L)'
;MNVAEIKAAVDAGKSVHWANEGYRVHRDGLGQYLITFVPNGSTIGLTDRSGRRLNGAEADFFISEPRHGAAAEKGREVRGATPDTSSSAGPC
;
A
#
# COMPACT_ATOMS: atom_id res chain seq x y z
N MET A 1 -6.80 -2.41 17.76
CA MET A 1 -5.48 -2.72 17.16
C MET A 1 -4.53 -1.56 17.39
N ASN A 2 -3.27 -1.81 17.70
CA ASN A 2 -2.23 -0.77 17.78
C ASN A 2 -1.58 -0.52 16.40
N VAL A 3 -0.85 0.59 16.24
CA VAL A 3 -0.07 0.98 15.04
C VAL A 3 0.73 -0.19 14.49
N ALA A 4 1.46 -0.92 15.35
CA ALA A 4 2.31 -2.03 14.91
C ALA A 4 1.49 -3.18 14.30
N GLU A 5 0.37 -3.53 14.92
CA GLU A 5 -0.52 -4.60 14.44
C GLU A 5 -1.21 -4.21 13.12
N ILE A 6 -1.63 -2.94 13.00
CA ILE A 6 -2.24 -2.40 11.78
C ILE A 6 -1.23 -2.48 10.63
N LYS A 7 0.00 -1.99 10.85
CA LYS A 7 1.06 -2.03 9.84
C LYS A 7 1.37 -3.46 9.41
N ALA A 8 1.53 -4.38 10.36
CA ALA A 8 1.78 -5.79 10.08
C ALA A 8 0.62 -6.45 9.31
N ALA A 9 -0.64 -6.10 9.63
CA ALA A 9 -1.80 -6.60 8.90
C ALA A 9 -1.84 -6.08 7.46
N VAL A 10 -1.55 -4.81 7.24
CA VAL A 10 -1.47 -4.19 5.90
C VAL A 10 -0.32 -4.80 5.10
N ASP A 11 0.86 -4.94 5.68
CA ASP A 11 2.02 -5.58 5.04
C ASP A 11 1.76 -7.06 4.71
N ALA A 12 0.94 -7.75 5.52
CA ALA A 12 0.48 -9.11 5.25
C ALA A 12 -0.65 -9.19 4.19
N GLY A 13 -1.07 -8.06 3.61
CA GLY A 13 -2.13 -8.01 2.61
C GLY A 13 -3.55 -8.18 3.17
N LYS A 14 -3.75 -8.01 4.47
CA LYS A 14 -5.08 -8.04 5.09
C LYS A 14 -5.83 -6.74 4.83
N SER A 15 -7.15 -6.82 4.72
CA SER A 15 -8.02 -5.66 4.59
C SER A 15 -8.26 -5.04 5.97
N VAL A 16 -7.59 -3.91 6.26
CA VAL A 16 -7.78 -3.16 7.51
C VAL A 16 -8.67 -1.95 7.25
N HIS A 17 -9.65 -1.74 8.13
CA HIS A 17 -10.60 -0.65 8.07
C HIS A 17 -10.54 0.23 9.34
N TRP A 18 -11.05 1.46 9.23
CA TRP A 18 -11.10 2.41 10.34
C TRP A 18 -12.50 3.01 10.50
N ALA A 19 -13.09 2.90 11.68
CA ALA A 19 -14.43 3.40 12.05
C ALA A 19 -15.61 2.77 11.28
N ASN A 20 -15.48 2.49 9.98
CA ASN A 20 -16.44 1.80 9.13
C ASN A 20 -15.75 1.19 7.89
N GLU A 21 -16.49 0.38 7.13
CA GLU A 21 -15.96 -0.29 5.93
C GLU A 21 -15.55 0.68 4.79
N GLY A 22 -16.04 1.92 4.82
CA GLY A 22 -15.72 2.94 3.84
C GLY A 22 -14.31 3.47 3.95
N TYR A 23 -13.67 3.40 5.12
CA TYR A 23 -12.26 3.77 5.29
C TYR A 23 -11.38 2.53 5.20
N ARG A 24 -10.40 2.56 4.29
CA ARG A 24 -9.41 1.50 4.10
C ARG A 24 -8.01 1.98 4.45
N VAL A 25 -7.28 1.16 5.20
CA VAL A 25 -5.87 1.39 5.49
C VAL A 25 -5.02 0.65 4.47
N HIS A 26 -4.06 1.34 3.86
CA HIS A 26 -3.13 0.74 2.92
C HIS A 26 -1.74 1.40 3.02
N ARG A 27 -0.75 0.74 2.43
CA ARG A 27 0.62 1.25 2.31
C ARG A 27 0.85 1.72 0.88
N ASP A 28 1.35 2.94 0.70
CA ASP A 28 1.66 3.49 -0.61
C ASP A 28 3.05 3.03 -1.13
N GLY A 29 3.39 3.44 -2.35
CA GLY A 29 4.68 3.12 -2.97
C GLY A 29 5.91 3.77 -2.31
N LEU A 30 5.69 4.75 -1.42
CA LEU A 30 6.74 5.41 -0.63
C LEU A 30 6.89 4.78 0.77
N GLY A 31 6.02 3.84 1.13
CA GLY A 31 5.99 3.17 2.41
C GLY A 31 5.21 3.91 3.50
N GLN A 32 4.43 4.92 3.14
CA GLN A 32 3.53 5.62 4.04
C GLN A 32 2.25 4.80 4.26
N TYR A 33 1.77 4.80 5.49
CA TYR A 33 0.50 4.18 5.84
C TYR A 33 -0.59 5.23 5.80
N LEU A 34 -1.61 4.98 4.99
CA LEU A 34 -2.66 5.94 4.68
C LEU A 34 -4.02 5.32 4.96
N ILE A 35 -4.96 6.13 5.44
CA ILE A 35 -6.37 5.80 5.58
C ILE A 35 -7.11 6.56 4.49
N THR A 36 -7.82 5.85 3.62
CA THR A 36 -8.57 6.45 2.50
C THR A 36 -10.04 6.12 2.61
N PHE A 37 -10.88 7.14 2.53
CA PHE A 37 -12.32 6.99 2.40
C PHE A 37 -12.66 6.67 0.94
N VAL A 38 -13.00 5.42 0.67
CA VAL A 38 -13.22 4.89 -0.68
C VAL A 38 -14.26 5.68 -1.49
N PRO A 39 -15.41 6.12 -0.92
CA PRO A 39 -16.45 6.78 -1.70
C PRO A 39 -16.04 8.11 -2.34
N ASN A 40 -15.07 8.84 -1.76
CA ASN A 40 -14.64 10.15 -2.29
C ASN A 40 -13.13 10.31 -2.46
N GLY A 41 -12.34 9.28 -2.14
CA GLY A 41 -10.88 9.30 -2.27
C GLY A 41 -10.16 10.18 -1.25
N SER A 42 -10.83 10.68 -0.20
CA SER A 42 -10.19 11.49 0.83
C SER A 42 -9.19 10.65 1.62
N THR A 43 -7.94 11.08 1.66
CA THR A 43 -6.84 10.35 2.29
C THR A 43 -6.22 11.13 3.44
N ILE A 44 -6.00 10.45 4.56
CA ILE A 44 -5.28 10.95 5.72
C ILE A 44 -4.14 9.98 6.08
N GLY A 45 -3.13 10.44 6.81
CA GLY A 45 -2.11 9.55 7.34
C GLY A 45 -2.69 8.62 8.41
N LEU A 46 -2.22 7.36 8.48
CA LEU A 46 -2.54 6.45 9.58
C LEU A 46 -2.09 7.02 10.93
N THR A 47 -0.93 7.68 10.92
CA THR A 47 -0.33 8.29 12.10
C THR A 47 -0.19 9.80 11.93
N ASP A 48 0.04 10.48 13.05
CA ASP A 48 0.48 11.86 13.08
C ASP A 48 1.84 12.05 12.37
N ARG A 49 2.28 13.31 12.26
CA ARG A 49 3.54 13.68 11.58
C ARG A 49 4.78 13.06 12.26
N SER A 50 4.67 12.64 13.52
CA SER A 50 5.75 11.97 14.25
C SER A 50 5.79 10.46 14.02
N GLY A 51 4.76 9.88 13.39
CA GLY A 51 4.69 8.46 13.09
C GLY A 51 4.34 7.57 14.29
N ARG A 52 4.04 8.18 15.45
CA ARG A 52 3.90 7.47 16.73
C ARG A 52 2.46 7.25 17.13
N ARG A 53 1.56 8.17 16.80
CA ARG A 53 0.19 8.16 17.31
C ARG A 53 -0.81 8.01 16.18
N LEU A 54 -1.78 7.11 16.32
CA LEU A 54 -2.85 6.93 15.33
C LEU A 54 -3.70 8.19 15.19
N ASN A 55 -4.12 8.48 13.96
CA ASN A 55 -5.23 9.39 13.72
C ASN A 55 -6.53 8.59 13.90
N GLY A 56 -7.09 8.61 15.11
CA GLY A 56 -8.27 7.84 15.52
C GLY A 56 -8.02 7.01 16.78
N ALA A 57 -9.07 6.36 17.32
CA ALA A 57 -8.90 5.45 18.44
C ALA A 57 -8.50 4.05 17.95
N GLU A 58 -7.62 3.37 18.69
CA GLU A 58 -7.17 2.00 18.37
C GLU A 58 -8.33 0.99 18.27
N ALA A 59 -9.42 1.25 19.02
CA ALA A 59 -10.63 0.43 19.03
C ALA A 59 -11.45 0.56 17.75
N ASP A 60 -11.27 1.63 16.98
CA ASP A 60 -12.00 1.86 15.72
C ASP A 60 -11.39 1.08 14.55
N PHE A 61 -10.20 0.49 14.73
CA PHE A 61 -9.53 -0.28 13.69
C PHE A 61 -9.86 -1.76 13.79
N PHE A 62 -10.25 -2.34 12.66
CA PHE A 62 -10.59 -3.75 12.55
C PHE A 62 -10.13 -4.35 11.23
N ILE A 63 -9.90 -5.66 11.22
CA ILE A 63 -9.60 -6.43 10.01
C ILE A 63 -10.92 -6.98 9.48
N SER A 64 -11.25 -6.68 8.23
CA SER A 64 -12.34 -7.36 7.53
C SER A 64 -11.80 -8.61 6.86
N GLU A 65 -12.59 -9.70 6.89
CA GLU A 65 -12.21 -10.90 6.18
C GLU A 65 -12.04 -10.60 4.68
N PRO A 66 -10.99 -11.12 4.04
CA PRO A 66 -10.89 -11.04 2.60
C PRO A 66 -12.08 -11.81 2.03
N ARG A 67 -12.99 -11.10 1.35
CA ARG A 67 -13.96 -11.77 0.49
C ARG A 67 -13.13 -12.54 -0.52
N HIS A 68 -13.13 -13.87 -0.41
CA HIS A 68 -12.36 -14.76 -1.30
C HIS A 68 -12.59 -14.34 -2.76
N GLY A 69 -11.60 -13.71 -3.38
CA GLY A 69 -11.64 -13.33 -4.79
C GLY A 69 -11.25 -11.88 -5.09
N ALA A 70 -9.95 -11.65 -5.34
CA ALA A 70 -9.43 -11.25 -6.65
C ALA A 70 -8.04 -10.58 -6.52
N ALA A 71 -7.08 -11.18 -7.23
CA ALA A 71 -5.83 -10.61 -7.72
C ALA A 71 -4.79 -10.12 -6.69
N ALA A 72 -3.90 -11.04 -6.34
CA ALA A 72 -2.48 -10.73 -6.37
C ALA A 72 -2.10 -10.20 -7.76
N GLU A 73 -1.66 -8.95 -7.85
CA GLU A 73 -0.98 -8.40 -9.03
C GLU A 73 -0.24 -7.13 -8.59
N LYS A 74 1.01 -6.86 -8.90
CA LYS A 74 2.22 -7.66 -9.13
C LYS A 74 3.33 -6.61 -9.03
N GLY A 75 4.50 -7.03 -8.58
CA GLY A 75 5.65 -6.14 -8.44
C GLY A 75 5.93 -5.37 -9.73
N ARG A 76 6.12 -4.06 -9.56
CA ARG A 76 6.77 -3.13 -10.48
C ARG A 76 8.04 -3.75 -11.07
N GLU A 77 7.98 -4.31 -12.27
CA GLU A 77 9.18 -4.57 -13.07
C GLU A 77 9.49 -3.31 -13.89
N VAL A 78 10.38 -2.48 -13.32
CA VAL A 78 11.07 -1.42 -14.07
C VAL A 78 12.14 -2.07 -14.92
N ARG A 79 11.86 -2.28 -16.21
CA ARG A 79 12.91 -2.65 -17.17
C ARG A 79 13.77 -1.42 -17.45
N GLY A 80 15.05 -1.58 -17.10
CA GLY A 80 16.08 -0.57 -17.10
C GLY A 80 16.43 -0.01 -18.48
N ALA A 81 17.21 1.06 -18.39
CA ALA A 81 17.64 1.95 -19.44
C ALA A 81 18.49 1.29 -20.57
N THR A 82 18.40 1.97 -21.71
CA THR A 82 19.26 2.03 -22.93
C THR A 82 20.78 2.16 -22.65
N PRO A 83 21.66 2.28 -23.68
CA PRO A 83 21.82 1.60 -24.98
C PRO A 83 23.27 1.01 -25.11
N ASP A 84 23.69 0.72 -26.35
CA ASP A 84 25.08 0.62 -26.87
C ASP A 84 25.71 -0.75 -27.22
N THR A 85 26.48 -0.68 -28.32
CA THR A 85 27.56 -1.59 -28.80
C THR A 85 27.06 -2.70 -29.76
N SER A 86 27.50 -2.87 -31.02
CA SER A 86 28.58 -2.26 -31.79
C SER A 86 28.39 -2.51 -33.30
N SER A 87 28.89 -1.56 -34.10
CA SER A 87 29.29 -1.77 -35.49
C SER A 87 30.39 -2.82 -35.62
N SER A 88 30.32 -3.70 -36.63
CA SER A 88 31.49 -4.08 -37.44
C SER A 88 31.07 -4.73 -38.78
N ALA A 89 31.86 -4.43 -39.80
CA ALA A 89 31.64 -4.68 -41.22
C ALA A 89 32.21 -6.03 -41.70
N GLY A 90 31.77 -6.49 -42.88
CA GLY A 90 32.50 -7.46 -43.70
C GLY A 90 31.67 -8.12 -44.82
N PRO A 91 32.06 -8.03 -46.11
CA PRO A 91 31.27 -8.49 -47.25
C PRO A 91 31.71 -9.87 -47.79
N CYS A 92 30.82 -10.54 -48.55
CA CYS A 92 31.12 -11.55 -49.57
C CYS A 92 30.13 -11.37 -50.73
#